data_AF-A0A1W0WBE6-F1
#
_entry.id   AF-A0A1W0WBE6-F1
#
_cell.length_a   1.000
_cell.length_b   1.000
_cell.length_c   1.000
_cell.angle_alpha   90.00
_cell.angle_beta   90.00
_cell.angle_gamma   90.00
#
_symmetry.space_group_name_H-M   'P 1'
#
loop_
_entity.id
_entity.type
_entity.pdbx_description
1 polymer ?
#
loop_
_entity_poly.entity_id
_entity_poly.type
_entity_poly.pdbx_seq_one_letter_code
_entity_poly.pdbx_strand_id
1 'polypeptide(L)'
;MNLAQLPSLQKGGEGERPPRSVLRVRHQPWHHSAINEVVKRALVSAGVPAIRGPRALCRAGGKRPDGMTMTPFRHGKALLWDATVSNTLALSHILGSTAEAGRAASEAEWN
;
A
#
# COMPACT_ATOMS: atom_id res chain seq x y z
N MET A 1 -14.57 -62.76 10.93
CA MET A 1 -15.19 -61.43 11.12
C MET A 1 -14.15 -60.57 11.85
N ASN A 2 -13.62 -59.43 11.40
CA ASN A 2 -13.69 -58.65 10.17
C ASN A 2 -12.37 -57.84 10.14
N LEU A 3 -11.64 -57.88 9.03
CA LEU A 3 -10.51 -57.00 8.69
C LEU A 3 -11.10 -55.74 8.01
N ALA A 4 -11.01 -54.58 8.65
CA ALA A 4 -11.35 -53.29 8.04
C ALA A 4 -10.09 -52.40 8.04
N GLN A 5 -9.35 -52.36 6.92
CA GLN A 5 -9.39 -51.31 5.87
C GLN A 5 -8.68 -50.00 6.27
N LEU A 6 -7.40 -49.92 5.87
CA LEU A 6 -6.64 -48.69 5.68
C LEU A 6 -7.17 -47.97 4.43
N PRO A 7 -7.43 -46.65 4.45
CA PRO A 7 -7.72 -45.91 3.23
C PRO A 7 -6.43 -45.59 2.45
N SER A 8 -6.51 -45.92 1.17
CA SER A 8 -5.49 -45.87 0.12
C SER A 8 -5.00 -44.46 -0.21
N LEU A 9 -3.70 -44.33 -0.53
CA LEU A 9 -3.15 -43.18 -1.24
C LEU A 9 -3.87 -43.00 -2.58
N GLN A 10 -4.54 -41.87 -2.78
CA GLN A 10 -4.88 -41.38 -4.13
C GLN A 10 -3.83 -40.35 -4.56
N LYS A 11 -3.06 -40.70 -5.61
CA LYS A 11 -2.29 -39.75 -6.41
C LYS A 11 -3.27 -38.90 -7.22
N GLY A 12 -3.50 -37.66 -6.79
CA GLY A 12 -4.22 -36.63 -7.55
C GLY A 12 -3.25 -35.87 -8.45
N GLY A 13 -3.59 -35.79 -9.73
CA GLY A 13 -2.75 -35.32 -10.83
C GLY A 13 -2.34 -33.84 -10.78
N GLU A 14 -1.25 -33.58 -11.50
CA GLU A 14 -0.77 -32.26 -11.88
C GLU A 14 -1.80 -31.52 -12.75
N GLY A 15 -1.91 -30.20 -12.56
CA GLY A 15 -2.55 -29.31 -13.54
C GLY A 15 -3.77 -28.57 -13.05
N GLU A 16 -3.59 -27.67 -12.08
CA GLU A 16 -4.09 -26.28 -12.11
C GLU A 16 -3.72 -25.62 -10.79
N ARG A 17 -2.64 -24.82 -10.80
CA ARG A 17 -2.36 -23.93 -9.67
C ARG A 17 -3.46 -22.85 -9.69
N PRO A 18 -4.25 -22.67 -8.62
CA PRO A 18 -5.15 -21.53 -8.56
C PRO A 18 -4.30 -20.26 -8.72
N PRO A 19 -4.79 -19.23 -9.44
CA PRO A 19 -4.04 -18.00 -9.63
C PRO A 19 -3.64 -17.51 -8.25
N ARG A 20 -2.33 -17.28 -8.07
CA ARG A 20 -1.75 -16.68 -6.86
C ARG A 20 -2.71 -15.59 -6.45
N SER A 21 -3.42 -15.81 -5.34
CA SER A 21 -4.17 -14.75 -4.71
C SER A 21 -3.12 -13.66 -4.50
N VAL A 22 -3.18 -12.64 -5.34
CA VAL A 22 -2.49 -11.39 -5.10
C VAL A 22 -3.21 -10.92 -3.85
N LEU A 23 -2.70 -11.36 -2.70
CA LEU A 23 -3.00 -10.78 -1.43
C LEU A 23 -2.51 -9.36 -1.62
N ARG A 24 -3.42 -8.50 -2.10
CA ARG A 24 -3.23 -7.07 -2.13
C ARG A 24 -3.13 -6.75 -0.67
N VAL A 25 -1.90 -6.81 -0.14
CA VAL A 25 -1.55 -6.35 1.19
C VAL A 25 -1.97 -4.90 1.13
N ARG A 26 -3.17 -4.63 1.67
CA ARG A 26 -3.65 -3.27 1.80
C ARG A 26 -2.56 -2.57 2.61
N HIS A 27 -2.07 -1.46 2.08
CA HIS A 27 -0.97 -0.71 2.66
C HIS A 27 -1.15 -0.64 4.17
N GLN A 28 -0.12 -1.03 4.93
CA GLN A 28 -0.17 -1.01 6.39
C GLN A 28 -0.57 0.42 6.84
N PRO A 29 -1.75 0.60 7.45
CA PRO A 29 -2.34 1.94 7.62
C PRO A 29 -1.48 2.86 8.51
N TRP A 30 -0.63 2.28 9.36
CA TRP A 30 0.25 2.99 10.29
C TRP A 30 1.38 3.77 9.59
N HIS A 31 2.07 3.15 8.62
CA HIS A 31 3.15 3.81 7.87
C HIS A 31 2.62 4.93 6.98
N HIS A 32 1.50 4.65 6.32
CA HIS A 32 0.78 5.59 5.48
C HIS A 32 0.29 6.80 6.28
N SER A 33 -0.15 6.58 7.52
CA SER A 33 -0.53 7.67 8.40
C SER A 33 0.69 8.51 8.81
N ALA A 34 1.78 7.87 9.26
CA ALA A 34 2.96 8.57 9.75
C ALA A 34 3.59 9.48 8.67
N ILE A 35 3.79 8.98 7.45
CA ILE A 35 4.41 9.77 6.38
C ILE A 35 3.56 10.96 5.96
N ASN A 36 2.24 10.78 5.86
CA ASN A 36 1.32 11.85 5.53
C ASN A 36 1.23 12.92 6.63
N GLU A 37 1.43 12.58 7.90
CA GLU A 37 1.60 13.57 8.97
C GLU A 37 2.90 14.35 8.83
N VAL A 38 4.00 13.70 8.40
CA VAL A 38 5.26 14.41 8.10
C VAL A 38 5.06 15.40 6.95
N VAL A 39 4.39 15.01 5.87
CA VAL A 39 4.06 15.91 4.75
C VAL A 39 3.23 17.11 5.22
N LYS A 40 2.17 16.86 6.00
CA LYS A 40 1.34 17.94 6.57
C LYS A 40 2.18 18.89 7.43
N ARG A 41 3.02 18.36 8.32
CA ARG A 41 3.88 19.17 9.19
C ARG A 41 4.89 20.00 8.39
N ALA A 42 5.45 19.44 7.33
CA ALA A 42 6.36 20.16 6.44
C ALA A 42 5.65 21.32 5.74
N LEU A 43 4.44 21.11 5.20
CA LEU A 43 3.63 22.16 4.59
C LEU A 43 3.30 23.28 5.59
N VAL A 44 2.85 22.92 6.80
CA VAL A 44 2.54 23.89 7.86
C VAL A 44 3.79 24.69 8.25
N SER A 45 4.95 24.02 8.35
CA SER A 45 6.23 24.69 8.67
C SER A 45 6.67 25.64 7.55
N ALA A 46 6.29 25.37 6.30
CA ALA A 46 6.51 26.25 5.15
C ALA A 46 5.49 27.39 5.04
N GLY A 47 4.64 27.59 6.05
CA GLY A 47 3.60 28.63 6.03
C GLY A 47 2.40 28.29 5.14
N VAL A 48 2.25 27.03 4.75
CA VAL A 48 1.12 26.54 3.94
C VAL A 48 0.19 25.71 4.83
N PRO A 49 -0.96 26.26 5.26
CA PRO A 49 -1.93 25.53 6.06
C PRO A 49 -2.43 24.27 5.32
N ALA A 50 -2.36 23.13 5.99
CA ALA A 50 -2.58 21.82 5.40
C ALA A 50 -3.42 20.93 6.34
N ILE A 51 -4.35 20.17 5.76
CA ILE A 51 -5.19 19.21 6.50
C ILE A 51 -5.03 17.82 5.92
N ARG A 52 -5.15 16.81 6.80
CA ARG A 52 -5.43 15.45 6.39
C ARG A 52 -6.88 15.37 5.94
N GLY A 53 -7.12 14.70 4.83
CA GLY A 53 -8.40 14.75 4.15
C GLY A 53 -9.56 14.42 5.10
N PRO A 54 -10.54 15.34 5.29
CA PRO A 54 -11.82 14.95 5.86
C PRO A 54 -12.41 13.83 4.99
N ARG A 55 -13.12 12.88 5.63
CA ARG A 55 -13.66 11.66 4.98
C ARG A 55 -14.46 11.91 3.69
N ALA A 56 -14.87 13.15 3.43
CA ALA A 56 -15.72 13.58 2.32
C ALA A 56 -14.98 14.09 1.05
N LEU A 57 -13.65 14.10 0.96
CA LEU A 57 -12.91 14.57 -0.23
C LEU A 57 -12.91 13.60 -1.44
N CYS A 58 -13.87 12.68 -1.52
CA CYS A 58 -14.07 11.86 -2.71
C CYS A 58 -14.70 12.70 -3.82
N ARG A 59 -13.89 13.23 -4.74
CA ARG A 59 -14.40 13.76 -6.01
C ARG A 59 -14.62 12.62 -7.01
N ALA A 60 -15.56 12.82 -7.92
CA ALA A 60 -16.18 11.88 -8.88
C ALA A 60 -15.26 10.98 -9.75
N GLY A 61 -13.94 10.98 -9.55
CA GLY A 61 -12.97 10.12 -10.24
C GLY A 61 -12.41 8.95 -9.41
N GLY A 62 -12.97 8.67 -8.22
CA GLY A 62 -12.61 7.50 -7.39
C GLY A 62 -11.23 7.55 -6.73
N LYS A 63 -10.43 8.60 -6.96
CA LYS A 63 -9.14 8.82 -6.31
C LYS A 63 -9.35 9.69 -5.08
N ARG A 64 -9.00 9.17 -3.91
CA ARG A 64 -9.11 9.84 -2.62
C ARG A 64 -7.71 10.28 -2.17
N PRO A 65 -7.37 11.58 -2.24
CA PRO A 65 -6.11 12.07 -1.69
C PRO A 65 -6.12 11.98 -0.16
N ASP A 66 -4.94 11.82 0.43
CA ASP A 66 -4.77 11.76 1.89
C ASP A 66 -4.80 13.12 2.58
N GLY A 67 -4.55 14.20 1.83
CA GLY A 67 -4.55 15.55 2.36
C GLY A 67 -4.67 16.63 1.29
N MET A 68 -4.94 17.85 1.77
CA MET A 68 -5.05 19.04 0.93
C MET A 68 -4.63 20.33 1.65
N THR A 69 -4.16 21.33 0.90
CA THR A 69 -3.89 22.66 1.46
C THR A 69 -5.21 23.38 1.69
N MET A 70 -5.34 24.08 2.81
CA MET A 70 -6.54 24.87 3.11
C MET A 70 -6.58 26.16 2.30
N THR A 71 -5.42 26.71 1.96
CA THR A 71 -5.27 27.88 1.10
C THR A 71 -4.88 27.45 -0.31
N PRO A 72 -5.16 28.29 -1.32
CA PRO A 72 -4.62 28.09 -2.66
C PRO A 72 -3.09 27.96 -2.63
N PHE A 73 -2.59 26.87 -3.18
CA PHE A 73 -1.15 26.65 -3.32
C PHE A 73 -0.61 27.34 -4.58
N ARG A 74 -1.32 27.20 -5.71
CA ARG A 74 -0.93 27.84 -6.98
C ARG A 74 -2.15 28.13 -7.86
N HIS A 75 -2.19 29.30 -8.50
CA HIS A 75 -3.26 29.70 -9.41
C HIS A 75 -4.68 29.57 -8.82
N GLY A 76 -4.85 29.89 -7.54
CA GLY A 76 -6.16 29.75 -6.88
C GLY A 76 -6.57 28.30 -6.56
N LYS A 77 -5.71 27.30 -6.81
CA LYS A 77 -6.02 25.89 -6.59
C LYS A 77 -5.31 25.33 -5.36
N ALA A 78 -6.03 24.53 -4.58
CA ALA A 78 -5.44 23.75 -3.50
C ALA A 78 -4.51 22.66 -4.05
N LEU A 79 -3.43 22.37 -3.33
CA LEU A 79 -2.59 21.21 -3.60
C LEU A 79 -3.22 20.00 -2.91
N LEU A 80 -3.52 18.96 -3.69
CA LEU A 80 -3.90 17.64 -3.20
C LEU A 80 -2.66 16.75 -3.16
N TRP A 81 -2.49 15.95 -2.11
CA TRP A 81 -1.41 14.98 -2.03
C TRP A 81 -1.87 13.62 -1.49
N ASP A 82 -1.11 12.60 -1.86
CA ASP A 82 -1.19 11.22 -1.44
C ASP A 82 0.26 10.73 -1.40
N ALA A 83 0.74 10.30 -0.24
CA ALA A 83 2.11 9.86 -0.05
C ALA A 83 2.12 8.37 0.29
N THR A 84 2.61 7.56 -0.64
CA THR A 84 2.79 6.13 -0.46
C THR A 84 4.26 5.81 -0.22
N VAL A 85 4.53 4.76 0.55
CA VAL A 85 5.90 4.28 0.81
C VAL A 85 5.97 2.76 0.66
N SER A 86 7.02 2.29 0.00
CA SER A 86 7.32 0.86 -0.09
C SER A 86 7.70 0.31 1.27
N ASN A 87 7.03 -0.74 1.70
CA ASN A 87 7.41 -1.46 2.91
C ASN A 87 8.51 -2.47 2.59
N THR A 88 9.76 -2.17 2.96
CA THR A 88 10.92 -3.07 2.80
C THR A 88 10.80 -4.33 3.64
N LEU A 89 10.06 -4.28 4.75
CA LEU A 89 9.82 -5.41 5.65
C LEU A 89 8.56 -6.21 5.28
N ALA A 90 7.85 -5.84 4.20
CA ALA A 90 6.77 -6.66 3.70
C ALA A 90 7.31 -8.02 3.26
N LEU A 91 6.58 -9.10 3.55
CA LEU A 91 6.99 -10.46 3.16
C LEU A 91 7.28 -10.60 1.66
N SER A 92 6.60 -9.83 0.81
CA SER A 92 6.85 -9.80 -0.63
C SER A 92 8.17 -9.11 -1.02
N HIS A 93 8.67 -8.19 -0.20
CA HIS A 93 9.86 -7.40 -0.49
C HIS A 93 11.07 -7.83 0.34
N ILE A 94 10.89 -8.63 1.39
CA ILE A 94 11.95 -8.91 2.38
C ILE A 94 13.15 -9.59 1.72
N LEU A 95 12.93 -10.57 0.85
CA LEU A 95 14.03 -11.28 0.15
C LEU A 95 14.82 -10.34 -0.77
N GLY A 96 14.16 -9.39 -1.42
CA GLY A 96 14.83 -8.41 -2.26
C GLY A 96 15.53 -7.32 -1.45
N SER A 97 14.87 -6.84 -0.39
CA SER A 97 15.35 -5.76 0.47
C SER A 97 16.52 -6.17 1.36
N THR A 98 16.67 -7.46 1.67
CA THR A 98 17.85 -7.98 2.39
C THR A 98 19.05 -8.18 1.48
N ALA A 99 18.82 -8.41 0.18
CA ALA A 99 19.88 -8.62 -0.80
C ALA A 99 20.48 -7.28 -1.29
N GLU A 100 19.64 -6.26 -1.45
CA GLU A 100 20.04 -4.97 -1.99
C GLU A 100 19.30 -3.82 -1.31
N ALA A 101 20.07 -2.84 -0.82
CA ALA A 101 19.51 -1.65 -0.21
C ALA A 101 18.70 -0.85 -1.24
N GLY A 102 17.51 -0.40 -0.86
CA GLY A 102 16.65 0.39 -1.75
C GLY A 102 15.87 -0.43 -2.79
N ARG A 103 16.02 -1.76 -2.82
CA ARG A 103 15.35 -2.60 -3.82
C ARG A 103 13.82 -2.48 -3.82
N ALA A 104 13.18 -2.46 -2.65
CA ALA A 104 11.72 -2.25 -2.60
C ALA A 104 11.27 -0.85 -3.06
N ALA A 105 12.14 0.15 -2.95
CA ALA A 105 11.87 1.49 -3.47
C ALA A 105 11.98 1.48 -5.00
N SER A 106 13.05 0.91 -5.54
CA SER A 106 13.24 0.75 -6.99
C SER A 106 12.12 -0.08 -7.62
N GLU A 107 11.71 -1.20 -7.04
CA GLU A 107 10.59 -1.98 -7.59
C GLU A 107 9.26 -1.22 -7.61
N ALA A 108 9.07 -0.24 -6.71
CA ALA A 108 7.86 0.59 -6.68
C ALA A 108 7.92 1.78 -7.64
N GLU A 109 9.11 2.25 -8.05
CA GLU A 109 9.25 3.35 -9.00
C GLU A 109 8.78 2.99 -10.42
N TRP A 110 8.84 1.70 -10.79
CA TRP A 110 8.45 1.20 -12.12
C TRP A 110 7.02 0.60 -12.18
N ASN A 111 6.21 0.75 -11.12
CA ASN A 111 4.90 0.11 -10.97
C ASN A 111 3.73 1.10 -11.07
#